data_AF-A0A928XV82-F1
#
_entry.id   AF-A0A928XV82-F1
#
_cell.length_a   1.000
_cell.length_b   1.000
_cell.length_c   1.000
_cell.angle_alpha   90.00
_cell.angle_beta   90.00
_cell.angle_gamma   90.00
#
_symmetry.space_group_name_H-M   'P 1'
#
loop_
_entity.id
_entity.type
_entity.pdbx_description
1 polymer ?
#
loop_
_entity_poly.entity_id
_entity_poly.type
_entity_poly.pdbx_seq_one_letter_code
_entity_poly.pdbx_strand_id
1 'polypeptide(L)'
;MKTVAGIISEANQTQGCTVEPPSGLPTLPPGFALPPDLQEFYSLCGGLDMFPSEDWGWRVVKPSEFLRADKVILELVYRDHPEDFDGTPSEGLCVIAVRGCGPDYISIDTHPARLGRCFDSYSGDHATESSRIIALSFTEMLNKLFENRQDIMFWEDAFYGYFGQPDNKLKLQGRPSPKLPLP
;
A
#
# COMPACT_ATOMS: atom_id res chain seq x y z
N MET A 1 3.95 14.07 10.33
CA MET A 1 3.09 12.96 9.86
C MET A 1 1.80 13.05 10.63
N LYS A 2 0.65 13.03 9.95
CA LYS A 2 -0.69 12.98 10.57
C LYS A 2 -0.98 11.55 11.01
N THR A 3 -1.83 11.39 12.02
CA THR A 3 -2.37 10.07 12.40
C THR A 3 -3.35 9.56 11.35
N VAL A 4 -3.69 8.28 11.39
CA VAL A 4 -4.72 7.68 10.52
C VAL A 4 -6.05 8.45 10.65
N ALA A 5 -6.53 8.64 11.88
CA ALA A 5 -7.73 9.43 12.14
C ALA A 5 -7.63 10.88 11.61
N GLY A 6 -6.44 11.50 11.72
CA GLY A 6 -6.19 12.84 11.21
C GLY A 6 -6.35 12.92 9.69
N ILE A 7 -5.80 11.96 8.95
CA ILE A 7 -5.95 11.90 7.49
C ILE A 7 -7.39 11.64 7.09
N ILE A 8 -8.08 10.70 7.75
CA ILE A 8 -9.48 10.39 7.43
C ILE A 8 -10.36 11.63 7.67
N SER A 9 -10.13 12.37 8.77
CA SER A 9 -10.88 13.59 9.06
C SER A 9 -10.66 14.67 7.99
N GLU A 10 -9.44 14.81 7.48
CA GLU A 10 -9.11 15.79 6.44
C GLU A 10 -9.62 15.37 5.08
N ALA A 11 -9.53 14.07 4.73
CA ALA A 11 -10.09 13.52 3.51
C ALA A 11 -11.60 13.74 3.43
N ASN A 12 -12.33 13.57 4.54
CA ASN A 12 -13.77 13.87 4.62
C ASN A 12 -14.12 15.34 4.31
N GLN A 13 -13.18 16.27 4.48
CA GLN A 13 -13.35 17.69 4.23
C GLN A 13 -12.72 18.14 2.89
N THR A 14 -12.02 17.24 2.20
CA THR A 14 -11.27 17.56 0.99
C THR A 14 -12.10 17.22 -0.23
N GLN A 15 -12.37 18.21 -1.08
CA GLN A 15 -13.02 17.97 -2.36
C GLN A 15 -12.18 17.01 -3.23
N GLY A 16 -12.85 16.03 -3.84
CA GLY A 16 -12.20 14.99 -4.64
C GLY A 16 -11.75 13.78 -3.82
N CYS A 17 -11.97 13.76 -2.50
CA CYS A 17 -11.80 12.55 -1.69
C CYS A 17 -13.16 11.94 -1.32
N THR A 18 -13.21 10.61 -1.23
CA THR A 18 -14.38 9.87 -0.74
C THR A 18 -13.93 8.87 0.32
N VAL A 19 -14.50 8.97 1.52
CA VAL A 19 -14.28 8.03 2.61
C VAL A 19 -15.47 7.09 2.69
N GLU A 20 -15.24 5.79 2.49
CA GLU A 20 -16.29 4.78 2.64
C GLU A 20 -16.57 4.50 4.13
N PRO A 21 -17.83 4.19 4.52
CA PRO A 21 -18.12 3.79 5.89
C PRO A 21 -17.40 2.48 6.25
N PRO A 22 -17.03 2.25 7.52
CA PRO A 22 -16.42 0.99 7.97
C PRO A 22 -17.22 -0.24 7.52
N SER A 23 -16.52 -1.25 7.02
CA SER A 23 -17.11 -2.49 6.48
C SER A 23 -16.51 -3.78 7.06
N GLY A 24 -15.77 -3.66 8.17
CA GLY A 24 -15.13 -4.77 8.87
C GLY A 24 -13.62 -4.83 8.65
N LEU A 25 -13.01 -5.96 9.00
CA LEU A 25 -11.56 -6.18 8.81
C LEU A 25 -11.34 -7.23 7.70
N PRO A 26 -10.24 -7.12 6.94
CA PRO A 26 -9.80 -8.18 6.05
C PRO A 26 -9.62 -9.51 6.79
N THR A 27 -9.93 -10.61 6.12
CA THR A 27 -9.63 -11.96 6.61
C THR A 27 -8.26 -12.39 6.11
N LEU A 28 -7.37 -12.80 7.01
CA LEU A 28 -6.03 -13.29 6.68
C LEU A 28 -5.90 -14.79 6.97
N PRO A 29 -5.00 -15.50 6.25
CA PRO A 29 -4.64 -16.86 6.61
C PRO A 29 -3.97 -16.95 7.99
N PRO A 30 -4.00 -18.12 8.65
CA PRO A 30 -3.27 -18.32 9.90
C PRO A 30 -1.78 -17.99 9.76
N GLY A 31 -1.20 -17.35 10.78
CA GLY A 31 0.22 -16.96 10.80
C GLY A 31 0.51 -15.55 10.27
N PHE A 32 -0.46 -14.92 9.60
CA PHE A 32 -0.40 -13.53 9.15
C PHE A 32 -1.22 -12.61 10.06
N ALA A 33 -0.87 -11.34 10.10
CA ALA A 33 -1.53 -10.34 10.95
C ALA A 33 -1.72 -9.03 10.20
N LEU A 34 -2.81 -8.31 10.53
CA LEU A 34 -2.98 -6.93 10.08
C LEU A 34 -2.09 -6.01 10.93
N PRO A 35 -1.34 -5.08 10.30
CA PRO A 35 -0.64 -4.02 11.04
C PRO A 35 -1.62 -3.24 11.94
N PRO A 36 -1.24 -2.87 13.18
CA PRO A 36 -2.15 -2.17 14.10
C PRO A 36 -2.74 -0.87 13.53
N ASP A 37 -1.96 -0.13 12.75
CA ASP A 37 -2.40 1.11 12.11
C ASP A 37 -3.35 0.87 10.93
N LEU A 38 -3.24 -0.27 10.24
CA LEU A 38 -4.22 -0.70 9.24
C LEU A 38 -5.53 -1.17 9.91
N GLN A 39 -5.46 -1.81 11.07
CA GLN A 39 -6.66 -2.15 11.85
C GLN A 39 -7.40 -0.90 12.32
N GLU A 40 -6.66 0.12 12.79
CA GLU A 40 -7.23 1.43 13.13
C GLU A 40 -7.94 2.03 11.91
N PHE A 41 -7.29 2.05 10.75
CA PHE A 41 -7.90 2.56 9.51
C PHE A 41 -9.23 1.88 9.20
N TYR A 42 -9.28 0.55 9.18
CA TYR A 42 -10.51 -0.17 8.86
C TYR A 42 -11.60 -0.09 9.95
N SER A 43 -11.23 0.27 11.18
CA SER A 43 -12.21 0.60 12.23
C SER A 43 -12.86 1.97 12.02
N LEU A 44 -12.19 2.88 11.29
CA LEU A 44 -12.61 4.26 11.06
C LEU A 44 -13.26 4.47 9.69
N CYS A 45 -12.86 3.72 8.66
CA CYS A 45 -13.47 3.75 7.34
C CYS A 45 -13.34 2.41 6.61
N GLY A 46 -14.13 2.22 5.56
CA GLY A 46 -14.15 0.99 4.75
C GLY A 46 -13.24 1.07 3.53
N GLY A 47 -12.49 2.15 3.34
CA GLY A 47 -11.76 2.46 2.11
C GLY A 47 -11.63 3.97 1.94
N LEU A 48 -10.74 4.40 1.05
CA LEU A 48 -10.50 5.82 0.78
C LEU A 48 -10.12 6.01 -0.69
N ASP A 49 -10.94 6.75 -1.43
CA ASP A 49 -10.58 7.31 -2.74
C ASP A 49 -9.98 8.71 -2.55
N MET A 50 -8.80 8.93 -3.13
CA MET A 50 -8.10 10.21 -3.16
C MET A 50 -7.97 10.64 -4.62
N PHE A 51 -8.77 11.63 -5.02
CA PHE A 51 -8.73 12.28 -6.34
C PHE A 51 -8.93 11.30 -7.52
N PRO A 52 -10.03 10.51 -7.54
CA PRO A 52 -10.23 9.45 -8.53
C PRO A 52 -10.37 9.95 -9.97
N SER A 53 -10.62 11.25 -10.18
CA SER A 53 -10.68 11.89 -11.50
C SER A 53 -9.31 12.30 -12.05
N GLU A 54 -8.26 12.16 -11.26
CA GLU A 54 -6.90 12.61 -11.59
C GLU A 54 -6.00 11.40 -11.87
N ASP A 55 -5.05 11.54 -12.81
CA ASP A 55 -4.14 10.44 -13.21
C ASP A 55 -3.19 10.02 -12.08
N TRP A 56 -2.97 10.90 -11.10
CA TRP A 56 -2.20 10.66 -9.88
C TRP A 56 -3.04 10.20 -8.69
N GLY A 57 -4.36 10.02 -8.89
CA GLY A 57 -5.30 9.61 -7.86
C GLY A 57 -5.10 8.18 -7.39
N TRP A 58 -5.26 7.96 -6.08
CA TRP A 58 -5.07 6.68 -5.44
C TRP A 58 -6.31 6.23 -4.70
N ARG A 59 -6.55 4.92 -4.71
CA ARG A 59 -7.59 4.28 -3.92
C ARG A 59 -6.97 3.31 -2.94
N VAL A 60 -7.23 3.51 -1.65
CA VAL A 60 -6.97 2.52 -0.60
C VAL A 60 -8.13 1.54 -0.59
N VAL A 61 -7.83 0.27 -0.79
CA VAL A 61 -8.84 -0.76 -1.04
C VAL A 61 -9.67 -1.07 0.21
N LYS A 62 -10.92 -1.47 -0.02
CA LYS A 62 -11.80 -1.93 1.06
C LYS A 62 -11.42 -3.32 1.57
N PRO A 63 -11.88 -3.73 2.77
CA PRO A 63 -11.57 -5.05 3.33
C PRO A 63 -11.83 -6.24 2.40
N SER A 64 -12.87 -6.19 1.58
CA SER A 64 -13.20 -7.27 0.62
C SER A 64 -12.27 -7.32 -0.60
N GLU A 65 -11.49 -6.27 -0.83
CA GLU A 65 -10.53 -6.14 -1.94
C GLU A 65 -9.07 -6.20 -1.45
N PHE A 66 -8.87 -6.33 -0.14
CA PHE A 66 -7.58 -6.60 0.47
C PHE A 66 -7.20 -8.07 0.22
N LEU A 67 -6.66 -8.33 -0.98
CA LEU A 67 -6.36 -9.65 -1.50
C LEU A 67 -4.86 -9.86 -1.63
N ARG A 68 -4.41 -11.13 -1.55
CA ARG A 68 -3.02 -11.51 -1.77
C ARG A 68 -2.52 -10.96 -3.12
N ALA A 69 -1.38 -10.28 -3.09
CA ALA A 69 -0.90 -9.47 -4.21
C ALA A 69 -0.54 -10.30 -5.44
N ASP A 70 0.12 -11.46 -5.28
CA ASP A 70 0.41 -12.37 -6.41
C ASP A 70 -0.85 -12.73 -7.21
N LYS A 71 -1.97 -12.98 -6.52
CA LYS A 71 -3.24 -13.38 -7.14
C LYS A 71 -3.88 -12.26 -7.96
N VAL A 72 -3.56 -11.01 -7.64
CA VAL A 72 -4.12 -9.82 -8.30
C VAL A 72 -3.18 -9.33 -9.39
N ILE A 73 -1.90 -9.15 -9.07
CA ILE A 73 -0.90 -8.52 -9.94
C ILE A 73 -0.41 -9.50 -11.00
N LEU A 74 -0.27 -10.78 -10.65
CA LEU A 74 0.26 -11.85 -11.50
C LEU A 74 -0.82 -12.89 -11.80
N GLU A 75 -2.08 -12.47 -11.91
CA GLU A 75 -3.26 -13.36 -11.98
C GLU A 75 -3.09 -14.55 -12.92
N LEU A 76 -2.62 -14.32 -14.16
CA LEU A 76 -2.43 -15.37 -15.15
C LEU A 76 -1.31 -16.35 -14.75
N VAL A 77 -0.17 -15.84 -14.29
CA VAL A 77 0.98 -16.67 -13.90
C VAL A 77 0.65 -17.46 -12.63
N TYR A 78 0.02 -16.83 -11.64
CA TYR A 78 -0.41 -17.50 -10.42
C TYR A 78 -1.43 -18.60 -10.70
N ARG A 79 -2.34 -18.38 -11.66
CA ARG A 79 -3.35 -19.38 -12.04
C ARG A 79 -2.72 -20.64 -12.64
N ASP A 80 -1.70 -20.47 -13.47
CA ASP A 80 -1.05 -21.57 -14.17
C ASP A 80 0.01 -22.27 -13.31
N HIS A 81 0.68 -21.52 -12.42
CA HIS A 81 1.82 -21.96 -11.60
C HIS A 81 1.75 -21.44 -10.14
N PRO A 82 0.72 -21.81 -9.35
CA PRO A 82 0.60 -21.35 -7.96
C PRO A 82 1.77 -21.81 -7.07
N GLU A 83 2.40 -22.94 -7.40
CA GLU A 83 3.55 -23.51 -6.70
C GLU A 83 4.80 -22.61 -6.70
N ASP A 84 4.91 -21.68 -7.65
CA ASP A 84 6.01 -20.73 -7.73
C ASP A 84 5.88 -19.61 -6.68
N PHE A 85 4.69 -19.44 -6.10
CA PHE A 85 4.37 -18.37 -5.16
C PHE A 85 4.00 -18.90 -3.77
N ASP A 86 3.29 -20.03 -3.70
CA ASP A 86 2.87 -20.65 -2.44
C ASP A 86 4.10 -21.15 -1.65
N GLY A 87 4.10 -20.91 -0.34
CA GLY A 87 5.25 -21.16 0.54
C GLY A 87 6.43 -20.19 0.40
N THR A 88 6.34 -19.19 -0.48
CA THR A 88 7.37 -18.17 -0.62
C THR A 88 7.11 -16.95 0.26
N PRO A 89 8.09 -16.05 0.46
CA PRO A 89 7.88 -14.81 1.20
C PRO A 89 6.77 -13.90 0.65
N SER A 90 6.35 -14.05 -0.61
CA SER A 90 5.31 -13.22 -1.24
C SER A 90 3.91 -13.48 -0.65
N GLU A 91 3.69 -14.60 0.04
CA GLU A 91 2.40 -14.93 0.70
C GLU A 91 1.90 -13.86 1.66
N GLY A 92 2.83 -13.11 2.28
CA GLY A 92 2.49 -12.03 3.20
C GLY A 92 2.02 -10.75 2.52
N LEU A 93 2.25 -10.59 1.21
CA LEU A 93 1.94 -9.36 0.49
C LEU A 93 0.47 -9.34 0.08
N CYS A 94 -0.24 -8.28 0.48
CA CYS A 94 -1.62 -8.02 0.08
C CYS A 94 -1.73 -6.65 -0.58
N VAL A 95 -2.57 -6.51 -1.61
CA VAL A 95 -2.85 -5.21 -2.23
C VAL A 95 -3.52 -4.30 -1.20
N ILE A 96 -2.99 -3.10 -1.01
CA ILE A 96 -3.56 -2.09 -0.11
C ILE A 96 -3.97 -0.81 -0.84
N ALA A 97 -3.31 -0.47 -1.95
CA ALA A 97 -3.71 0.66 -2.76
C ALA A 97 -3.51 0.39 -4.26
N VAL A 98 -4.30 1.09 -5.08
CA VAL A 98 -4.26 1.03 -6.54
C VAL A 98 -4.38 2.43 -7.12
N ARG A 99 -3.61 2.73 -8.16
CA ARG A 99 -3.73 3.96 -8.95
C ARG A 99 -4.72 3.73 -10.08
N GLY A 100 -5.73 4.59 -10.20
CA GLY A 100 -6.81 4.42 -11.19
C GLY A 100 -7.42 3.02 -11.17
N CYS A 101 -7.42 2.34 -12.32
CA CYS A 101 -7.88 0.95 -12.47
C CYS A 101 -6.72 -0.07 -12.49
N GLY A 102 -5.54 0.30 -12.00
CA GLY A 102 -4.27 -0.41 -12.24
C GLY A 102 -3.55 0.13 -13.49
N PRO A 103 -2.33 -0.35 -13.79
CA PRO A 103 -1.64 -1.50 -13.20
C PRO A 103 -0.71 -1.17 -12.03
N ASP A 104 -0.70 0.07 -11.55
CA ASP A 104 0.17 0.49 -10.45
C ASP A 104 -0.48 0.14 -9.10
N TYR A 105 0.12 -0.79 -8.36
CA TYR A 105 -0.34 -1.19 -7.05
C TYR A 105 0.70 -0.89 -5.98
N ILE A 106 0.20 -0.74 -4.76
CA ILE A 106 1.00 -0.83 -3.55
C ILE A 106 0.53 -2.05 -2.79
N SER A 107 1.48 -2.92 -2.42
CA SER A 107 1.22 -4.01 -1.49
C SER A 107 1.72 -3.67 -0.09
N ILE A 108 1.12 -4.28 0.93
CA ILE A 108 1.55 -4.22 2.32
C ILE A 108 1.80 -5.64 2.82
N ASP A 109 2.86 -5.81 3.62
CA ASP A 109 3.22 -7.11 4.17
C ASP A 109 2.51 -7.36 5.51
N THR A 110 1.87 -8.53 5.59
CA THR A 110 1.14 -9.04 6.75
C THR A 110 1.91 -10.13 7.49
N HIS A 111 3.07 -10.54 6.98
CA HIS A 111 3.95 -11.50 7.63
C HIS A 111 4.64 -10.86 8.85
N PRO A 112 4.66 -11.50 10.05
CA PRO A 112 5.19 -10.90 11.27
C PRO A 112 6.62 -10.34 11.16
N ALA A 113 7.48 -10.99 10.37
CA ALA A 113 8.87 -10.56 10.17
C ALA A 113 9.03 -9.23 9.38
N ARG A 114 7.99 -8.80 8.66
CA ARG A 114 8.02 -7.62 7.77
C ARG A 114 6.77 -6.75 7.90
N LEU A 115 6.01 -6.97 8.98
CA LEU A 115 4.66 -6.44 9.19
C LEU A 115 4.59 -4.92 8.96
N GLY A 116 3.70 -4.50 8.07
CA GLY A 116 3.40 -3.09 7.79
C GLY A 116 4.25 -2.43 6.72
N ARG A 117 5.30 -3.08 6.21
CA ARG A 117 6.09 -2.56 5.09
C ARG A 117 5.24 -2.48 3.84
N CYS A 118 5.33 -1.35 3.14
CA CYS A 118 4.63 -1.13 1.88
C CYS A 118 5.63 -1.15 0.71
N PHE A 119 5.22 -1.76 -0.40
CA PHE A 119 6.06 -2.00 -1.57
C PHE A 119 5.42 -1.41 -2.81
N ASP A 120 6.25 -0.80 -3.66
CA ASP A 120 5.90 -0.58 -5.06
C ASP A 120 5.70 -1.95 -5.72
N SER A 121 4.50 -2.22 -6.21
CA SER A 121 4.10 -3.55 -6.70
C SER A 121 3.43 -3.43 -8.05
N TYR A 122 4.18 -3.77 -9.08
CA TYR A 122 3.68 -3.99 -10.44
C TYR A 122 4.23 -5.31 -10.96
N SER A 123 3.71 -5.79 -12.09
CA SER A 123 3.98 -7.16 -12.58
C SER A 123 5.46 -7.48 -12.84
N GLY A 124 6.30 -6.49 -13.14
CA GLY A 124 7.73 -6.72 -13.39
C GLY A 124 8.56 -6.93 -12.13
N ASP A 125 8.15 -6.33 -11.01
CA ASP A 125 8.97 -6.24 -9.80
C ASP A 125 8.27 -6.79 -8.55
N HIS A 126 7.12 -7.46 -8.64
CA HIS A 126 6.41 -7.93 -7.45
C HIS A 126 7.19 -9.04 -6.70
N ALA A 127 7.44 -8.83 -5.40
CA ALA A 127 8.12 -9.75 -4.49
C ALA A 127 9.53 -10.22 -4.93
N THR A 128 10.23 -9.40 -5.72
CA THR A 128 11.61 -9.64 -6.19
C THR A 128 12.63 -8.82 -5.42
N GLU A 129 13.93 -9.08 -5.63
CA GLU A 129 15.00 -8.25 -5.06
C GLU A 129 15.00 -6.79 -5.58
N SER A 130 14.19 -6.48 -6.58
CA SER A 130 13.96 -5.13 -7.11
C SER A 130 12.73 -4.43 -6.51
N SER A 131 11.86 -5.14 -5.78
CA SER A 131 10.67 -4.51 -5.17
C SER A 131 11.09 -3.47 -4.14
N ARG A 132 10.77 -2.20 -4.38
CA ARG A 132 11.17 -1.10 -3.50
C ARG A 132 10.27 -1.05 -2.26
N ILE A 133 10.87 -0.90 -1.08
CA ILE A 133 10.17 -0.58 0.16
C ILE A 133 9.92 0.92 0.20
N ILE A 134 8.68 1.35 -0.04
CA ILE A 134 8.31 2.76 -0.19
C ILE A 134 7.83 3.40 1.12
N ALA A 135 7.39 2.57 2.08
CA ALA A 135 7.03 2.98 3.44
C ALA A 135 7.24 1.83 4.43
N LEU A 136 7.47 2.16 5.70
CA LEU A 136 7.67 1.19 6.77
C LEU A 136 6.40 0.92 7.59
N SER A 137 5.33 1.68 7.36
CA SER A 137 4.02 1.47 7.96
C SER A 137 2.90 1.89 7.02
N PHE A 138 1.68 1.42 7.29
CA PHE A 138 0.49 1.86 6.56
C PHE A 138 0.27 3.36 6.73
N THR A 139 0.42 3.88 7.95
CA THR A 139 0.25 5.31 8.24
C THR A 139 1.22 6.17 7.43
N GLU A 140 2.49 5.76 7.32
CA GLU A 140 3.48 6.48 6.52
C GLU A 140 3.08 6.49 5.03
N MET A 141 2.71 5.34 4.49
CA MET A 141 2.25 5.22 3.10
C MET A 141 1.04 6.12 2.83
N LEU A 142 0.03 6.07 3.71
CA LEU A 142 -1.17 6.89 3.60
C LEU A 142 -0.86 8.39 3.62
N ASN A 143 0.04 8.82 4.51
CA ASN A 143 0.50 10.22 4.54
C ASN A 143 1.15 10.62 3.22
N LYS A 144 2.07 9.78 2.71
CA LYS A 144 2.79 10.07 1.46
C LYS A 144 1.84 10.13 0.27
N LEU A 145 0.87 9.22 0.16
CA LEU A 145 -0.14 9.27 -0.90
C LEU A 145 -1.01 10.52 -0.82
N PHE A 146 -1.52 10.85 0.38
CA PHE A 146 -2.41 12.00 0.55
C PHE A 146 -1.70 13.36 0.31
N GLU A 147 -0.39 13.42 0.58
CA GLU A 147 0.46 14.59 0.33
C GLU A 147 0.99 14.65 -1.12
N ASN A 148 1.15 13.50 -1.79
CA ASN A 148 1.69 13.44 -3.15
C ASN A 148 0.59 13.68 -4.20
N ARG A 149 0.52 14.91 -4.69
CA ARG A 149 -0.50 15.38 -5.66
C ARG A 149 0.11 15.65 -7.03
N GLN A 150 0.89 14.69 -7.51
CA GLN A 150 1.71 14.80 -8.71
C GLN A 150 1.71 13.47 -9.45
N ASP A 151 1.91 13.51 -10.77
CA ASP A 151 1.99 12.31 -11.62
C ASP A 151 3.20 11.42 -11.28
N ILE A 152 4.23 12.02 -10.70
CA ILE A 152 5.46 11.34 -10.26
C ILE A 152 5.18 10.61 -8.95
N MET A 153 5.62 9.36 -8.86
CA MET A 153 5.50 8.58 -7.62
C MET A 153 6.41 9.15 -6.54
N PHE A 154 5.91 9.26 -5.31
CA PHE A 154 6.67 9.84 -4.20
C PHE A 154 7.97 9.10 -3.86
N TRP A 155 8.10 7.86 -4.36
CA TRP A 155 9.24 6.97 -4.11
C TRP A 155 10.27 6.93 -5.24
N GLU A 156 10.05 7.67 -6.34
CA GLU A 156 11.07 7.81 -7.40
C GLU A 156 12.35 8.44 -6.86
N ASP A 157 12.22 9.48 -6.03
CA ASP A 157 13.36 10.18 -5.46
C ASP A 157 13.83 9.62 -4.11
N ALA A 158 12.97 8.85 -3.40
CA ALA A 158 13.34 8.27 -2.12
C ALA A 158 12.58 7.01 -1.69
N PHE A 159 13.30 5.95 -1.33
CA PHE A 159 12.77 4.67 -0.82
C PHE A 159 13.73 4.03 0.19
N TYR A 160 13.27 3.05 0.98
CA TYR A 160 14.03 2.51 2.13
C TYR A 160 15.02 1.39 1.80
N GLY A 161 14.86 0.75 0.65
CA GLY A 161 15.59 -0.45 0.27
C GLY A 161 14.69 -1.38 -0.52
N TYR A 162 15.01 -2.67 -0.51
CA TYR A 162 14.36 -3.66 -1.35
C TYR A 162 13.79 -4.84 -0.56
N PHE A 163 12.84 -5.55 -1.14
CA PHE A 163 12.29 -6.78 -0.58
C PHE A 163 13.39 -7.82 -0.32
N GLY A 164 13.23 -8.58 0.77
CA GLY A 164 14.24 -9.52 1.26
C GLY A 164 15.38 -8.90 2.08
N GLN A 165 15.54 -7.56 2.11
CA GLN A 165 16.60 -6.93 2.91
C GLN A 165 16.30 -6.95 4.42
N PRO A 166 17.33 -7.17 5.27
CA PRO A 166 17.17 -7.13 6.72
C PRO A 166 17.02 -5.70 7.24
N ASP A 167 16.34 -5.55 8.37
CA ASP A 167 15.92 -4.29 8.97
C ASP A 167 17.06 -3.30 9.19
N ASN A 168 18.23 -3.81 9.60
CA ASN A 168 19.41 -2.99 9.86
C ASN A 168 20.02 -2.36 8.58
N LYS A 169 19.58 -2.78 7.40
CA LYS A 169 19.95 -2.20 6.10
C LYS A 169 18.90 -1.23 5.56
N LEU A 170 17.68 -1.25 6.09
CA LEU A 170 16.61 -0.36 5.63
C LEU A 170 16.88 1.06 6.11
N LYS A 171 17.13 1.96 5.16
CA LYS A 171 17.37 3.38 5.40
C LYS A 171 16.80 4.15 4.23
N LEU A 172 16.16 5.28 4.49
CA LEU A 172 15.69 6.14 3.42
C LEU A 172 16.88 6.58 2.56
N GLN A 173 16.87 6.16 1.29
CA GLN A 173 17.84 6.50 0.26
C GLN A 173 17.25 7.64 -0.58
N GLY A 174 18.05 8.59 -1.03
CA GLY A 174 17.58 9.72 -1.85
C GLY A 174 16.96 10.88 -1.05
N ARG A 175 16.18 11.74 -1.71
CA ARG A 175 15.58 12.96 -1.12
C ARG A 175 14.07 13.00 -1.41
N PRO A 176 13.19 13.12 -0.41
CA PRO A 176 11.74 13.19 -0.65
C PRO A 176 11.35 14.35 -1.55
N SER A 177 10.36 14.13 -2.41
CA SER A 177 9.78 15.18 -3.25
C SER A 177 9.11 16.27 -2.39
N PRO A 178 9.11 17.54 -2.84
CA PRO A 178 8.54 18.65 -2.06
C PRO A 178 7.02 18.53 -1.92
N LYS A 179 6.49 18.93 -0.75
CA LYS A 179 5.05 18.99 -0.49
C LYS A 179 4.40 20.14 -1.24
N LEU A 180 3.23 19.90 -1.82
CA LEU A 180 2.40 20.95 -2.43
C LEU A 180 1.21 21.29 -1.51
N PRO A 181 0.77 22.56 -1.47
CA PRO A 181 -0.40 22.97 -0.68
C PRO A 181 -1.70 22.36 -1.22
N LEU A 182 -2.71 22.24 -0.35
CA LEU A 182 -4.08 21.91 -0.74
C LEU A 182 -4.66 23.05 -1.61
N PRO A 183 -5.49 22.74 -2.63
CA PRO A 183 -6.26 23.74 -3.36
C PRO A 183 -7.20 24.55 -2.45
#